data_AF-A0A1V5BU34-F1
#
_entry.id   AF-A0A1V5BU34-F1
#
_cell.length_a   1.000
_cell.length_b   1.000
_cell.length_c   1.000
_cell.angle_alpha   90.00
_cell.angle_beta   90.00
_cell.angle_gamma   90.00
#
_symmetry.space_group_name_H-M   'P 1'
#
loop_
_entity.id
_entity.type
_entity.pdbx_description
1 polymer ?
#
loop_
_entity_poly.entity_id
_entity_poly.type
_entity_poly.pdbx_seq_one_letter_code
_entity_poly.pdbx_strand_id
1 'polypeptide(L)'
;MMKRMKMVLLVLILSAFLFTGGTCWAVSTTTIGQLPATLSNEELGFRFEAPPKASDKTYEVKVEATDSKKILPTEEYFVTKAVDIKIVNSSGKTAGNLTKPVRLIFTFNDIDHKRASNMNTNLSVGYFRIGYWDESKNSWIELPSQIFWNGSDGVVEAETNRGAGRYALLWSYKGDTQLSSLKGEEIRIMIDFTTIQPEVPPFTKNDRTMVPLRVIAESMGAHVNWSSSENRIDIVSHETVSLWIGKTEATKDKQPLFIDVAPEIVDGRTFVPLRFVAEALGAKVTWDERTKTVSILS
;
A
#
# COMPACT_ATOMS: atom_id res chain seq x y z
N MET A 1 -16.21 40.07 -20.38
CA MET A 1 -16.90 39.01 -19.61
C MET A 1 -15.85 38.15 -18.90
N MET A 2 -15.45 38.53 -17.68
CA MET A 2 -14.35 37.88 -16.95
C MET A 2 -14.81 36.61 -16.25
N LYS A 3 -14.19 35.46 -16.55
CA LYS A 3 -14.36 34.24 -15.75
C LYS A 3 -13.56 34.37 -14.44
N ARG A 4 -14.24 34.24 -13.29
CA ARG A 4 -13.59 34.15 -11.97
C ARG A 4 -12.82 32.84 -11.88
N MET A 5 -11.49 32.92 -11.74
CA MET A 5 -10.65 31.77 -11.42
C MET A 5 -10.72 31.52 -9.90
N LYS A 6 -11.29 30.39 -9.47
CA LYS A 6 -11.29 29.99 -8.06
C LYS A 6 -9.91 29.44 -7.69
N MET A 7 -9.09 30.29 -7.07
CA MET A 7 -7.81 29.91 -6.49
C MET A 7 -8.07 29.09 -5.21
N VAL A 8 -7.77 27.79 -5.25
CA VAL A 8 -7.81 26.91 -4.07
C VAL A 8 -6.50 27.08 -3.33
N LEU A 9 -6.55 27.68 -2.14
CA LEU A 9 -5.38 27.93 -1.30
C LEU A 9 -5.07 26.68 -0.46
N LEU A 10 -4.00 25.96 -0.79
CA LEU A 10 -3.49 24.87 0.04
C LEU A 10 -2.72 25.48 1.22
N VAL A 11 -3.26 25.33 2.43
CA VAL A 11 -2.68 25.90 3.66
C VAL A 11 -2.07 24.77 4.50
N LEU A 12 -0.75 24.63 4.42
CA LEU A 12 0.06 23.80 5.31
C LEU A 12 0.32 24.57 6.62
N ILE A 13 -0.24 24.12 7.74
CA ILE A 13 0.09 24.66 9.08
C ILE A 13 0.96 23.64 9.79
N LEU A 14 2.26 23.94 9.86
CA LEU A 14 3.22 23.21 10.69
C LEU A 14 3.31 23.91 12.06
N SER A 15 2.44 23.55 13.00
CA SER A 15 2.45 24.13 14.35
C SER A 15 3.34 23.33 15.30
N ALA A 16 4.62 23.69 15.39
CA ALA A 16 5.53 23.17 16.41
C ALA A 16 5.35 23.94 17.73
N PHE A 17 4.78 23.29 18.76
CA PHE A 17 4.76 23.83 20.13
C PHE A 17 5.95 23.31 20.92
N LEU A 18 6.83 24.21 21.33
CA LEU A 18 7.91 23.91 22.28
C LEU A 18 7.35 23.88 23.70
N PHE A 19 7.19 22.68 24.27
CA PHE A 19 7.07 22.48 25.72
C PHE A 19 8.01 21.37 26.18
N THR A 20 8.71 21.61 27.28
CA THR A 20 9.71 20.70 27.83
C THR A 20 9.05 19.56 28.59
N GLY A 21 8.96 18.38 27.97
CA GLY A 21 8.55 17.14 28.64
C GLY A 21 7.89 16.13 27.70
N GLY A 22 8.66 15.13 27.25
CA GLY A 22 8.15 13.96 26.52
C GLY A 22 7.44 14.26 25.20
N THR A 23 8.18 14.36 24.10
CA THR A 23 7.61 14.57 22.76
C THR A 23 6.79 13.37 22.28
N CYS A 24 5.49 13.38 22.55
CA CYS A 24 4.53 12.56 21.83
C CYS A 24 4.21 13.25 20.49
N TRP A 25 4.88 12.84 19.42
CA TRP A 25 4.64 13.41 18.08
C TRP A 25 3.34 12.85 17.49
N ALA A 26 2.26 13.60 17.65
CA ALA A 26 1.02 13.34 16.94
C ALA A 26 1.16 13.80 15.48
N VAL A 27 1.33 12.86 14.55
CA VAL A 27 1.25 13.16 13.11
C VAL A 27 -0.22 13.25 12.71
N SER A 28 -0.65 14.47 12.37
CA SER A 28 -1.99 14.75 11.88
C SER A 28 -1.95 15.14 10.41
N THR A 29 -2.95 14.72 9.63
CA THR A 29 -3.15 15.19 8.25
C THR A 29 -4.65 15.21 7.93
N THR A 30 -5.08 16.26 7.22
CA THR A 30 -6.46 16.74 7.18
C THR A 30 -6.73 17.35 5.80
N THR A 31 -7.82 17.11 5.05
CA THR A 31 -8.94 16.15 5.06
C THR A 31 -9.63 16.27 3.66
N ILE A 32 -10.68 15.49 3.37
CA ILE A 32 -11.79 15.72 2.40
C ILE A 32 -11.85 14.71 1.24
N GLY A 33 -12.99 14.03 1.13
CA GLY A 33 -13.42 13.29 -0.07
C GLY A 33 -13.67 11.80 0.22
N GLN A 34 -12.59 11.08 0.49
CA GLN A 34 -12.54 9.70 0.98
C GLN A 34 -11.45 9.62 2.06
N LEU A 35 -11.35 8.48 2.77
CA LEU A 35 -10.23 8.21 3.68
C LEU A 35 -8.90 8.45 2.94
N PRO A 36 -7.86 8.99 3.59
CA PRO A 36 -6.62 9.32 2.91
C PRO A 36 -6.03 8.05 2.27
N ALA A 37 -5.70 8.14 0.99
CA ALA A 37 -5.10 7.06 0.21
C ALA A 37 -3.88 6.47 0.94
N THR A 38 -3.04 7.32 1.54
CA THR A 38 -1.93 6.89 2.39
C THR A 38 -1.70 7.91 3.51
N LEU A 39 -1.38 7.42 4.70
CA LEU A 39 -0.86 8.19 5.83
C LEU A 39 0.34 7.44 6.42
N SER A 40 1.51 8.06 6.43
CA SER A 40 2.75 7.49 6.96
C SER A 40 3.29 8.27 8.15
N ASN A 41 3.93 7.56 9.07
CA ASN A 41 4.78 8.11 10.11
C ASN A 41 6.12 7.36 10.07
N GLU A 42 7.15 8.01 9.53
CA GLU A 42 8.47 7.40 9.31
C GLU A 42 9.21 7.10 10.61
N GLU A 43 9.08 7.95 11.64
CA GLU A 43 9.70 7.74 12.96
C GLU A 43 9.15 6.48 13.65
N LEU A 44 7.84 6.23 13.50
CA LEU A 44 7.20 5.02 14.00
C LEU A 44 7.39 3.80 13.07
N GLY A 45 7.89 4.02 11.85
CA GLY A 45 7.89 3.00 10.82
C GLY A 45 6.49 2.48 10.51
N PHE A 46 5.46 3.32 10.53
CA PHE A 46 4.07 2.90 10.32
C PHE A 46 3.45 3.58 9.10
N ARG A 47 2.60 2.84 8.38
CA ARG A 47 1.82 3.36 7.26
C ARG A 47 0.43 2.74 7.23
N PHE A 48 -0.56 3.58 7.00
CA PHE A 48 -1.96 3.24 6.80
C PHE A 48 -2.34 3.56 5.36
N GLU A 49 -2.97 2.64 4.65
CA GLU A 49 -3.44 2.84 3.28
C GLU A 49 -4.91 2.46 3.16
N ALA A 50 -5.71 3.30 2.50
CA ALA A 50 -7.14 3.06 2.32
C ALA A 50 -7.50 3.05 0.83
N PRO A 51 -8.11 1.96 0.32
CA PRO A 51 -8.57 1.92 -1.05
C PRO A 51 -9.72 2.91 -1.29
N PRO A 52 -9.89 3.41 -2.53
CA PRO A 52 -11.03 4.24 -2.91
C PRO A 52 -12.35 3.58 -2.54
N LYS A 53 -13.27 4.36 -1.99
CA LYS A 53 -14.57 3.90 -1.44
C LYS A 53 -14.43 2.90 -0.27
N ALA A 54 -13.38 2.96 0.55
CA ALA A 54 -13.31 2.24 1.84
C ALA A 54 -14.31 2.76 2.90
N SER A 55 -14.99 3.87 2.63
CA SER A 55 -16.12 4.38 3.40
C SER A 55 -17.07 5.17 2.52
N ASP A 56 -18.38 5.02 2.73
CA ASP A 56 -19.43 5.83 2.09
C ASP A 56 -19.56 7.24 2.69
N LYS A 57 -18.82 7.51 3.78
CA LYS A 57 -18.84 8.78 4.52
C LYS A 57 -17.45 9.40 4.58
N THR A 58 -17.39 10.73 4.59
CA THR A 58 -16.17 11.49 4.82
C THR A 58 -15.72 11.35 6.28
N TYR A 59 -14.47 10.92 6.46
CA TYR A 59 -13.80 10.83 7.75
C TYR A 59 -12.41 11.48 7.68
N GLU A 60 -11.97 12.05 8.79
CA GLU A 60 -10.58 12.41 9.06
C GLU A 60 -9.90 11.23 9.76
N VAL A 61 -8.66 10.92 9.37
CA VAL A 61 -7.84 9.85 10.00
C VAL A 61 -6.65 10.49 10.70
N LYS A 62 -6.42 10.10 11.95
CA LYS A 62 -5.26 10.51 12.77
C LYS A 62 -4.58 9.26 13.30
N VAL A 63 -3.26 9.27 13.33
CA VAL A 63 -2.44 8.17 13.85
C VAL A 63 -1.48 8.74 14.87
N GLU A 64 -1.65 8.30 16.11
CA GLU A 64 -0.84 8.74 17.24
C GLU A 64 0.08 7.61 17.68
N ALA A 65 1.31 7.96 18.07
CA ALA A 65 2.26 7.02 18.64
C ALA A 65 1.77 6.49 19.99
N THR A 66 1.72 5.18 20.18
CA THR A 66 1.56 4.59 21.52
C THR A 66 2.93 4.13 22.01
N ASP A 67 3.34 4.58 23.21
CA ASP A 67 4.62 4.21 23.81
C ASP A 67 4.65 2.71 24.17
N SER A 68 5.22 1.90 23.28
CA SER A 68 5.26 0.43 23.41
C SER A 68 5.96 -0.04 24.69
N LYS A 69 6.88 0.74 25.25
CA LYS A 69 7.58 0.42 26.50
C LYS A 69 6.67 0.43 27.72
N LYS A 70 5.52 1.09 27.64
CA LYS A 70 4.48 1.11 28.70
C LYS A 70 3.47 -0.02 28.56
N ILE A 71 3.49 -0.76 27.46
CA ILE A 71 2.61 -1.91 27.24
C ILE A 71 3.36 -3.13 27.76
N LEU A 72 2.90 -3.68 28.88
CA LEU A 72 3.53 -4.86 29.48
C LEU A 72 3.46 -6.05 28.50
N PRO A 73 4.56 -6.81 28.33
CA PRO A 73 4.53 -8.06 27.58
C PRO A 73 3.55 -9.05 28.21
N THR A 74 2.91 -9.89 27.40
CA THR A 74 2.14 -11.04 27.87
C THR A 74 2.97 -12.31 27.74
N GLU A 75 2.50 -13.42 28.31
CA GLU A 75 3.13 -14.74 28.09
C GLU A 75 3.12 -15.14 26.60
N GLU A 76 2.17 -14.63 25.82
CA GLU A 76 2.06 -14.91 24.38
C GLU A 76 2.89 -13.95 23.51
N TYR A 77 2.96 -12.65 23.88
CA TYR A 77 3.41 -11.58 22.97
C TYR A 77 4.27 -10.50 23.60
N PHE A 78 5.17 -9.97 22.77
CA PHE A 78 5.88 -8.71 23.02
C PHE A 78 5.48 -7.65 22.00
N VAL A 79 5.16 -6.45 22.48
CA VAL A 79 4.78 -5.31 21.64
C VAL A 79 6.02 -4.51 21.29
N THR A 80 6.42 -4.48 20.02
CA THR A 80 7.60 -3.71 19.59
C THR A 80 7.25 -2.26 19.28
N LYS A 81 6.16 -2.05 18.54
CA LYS A 81 5.65 -0.74 18.09
C LYS A 81 4.13 -0.75 18.19
N ALA A 82 3.53 0.37 18.58
CA ALA A 82 2.08 0.49 18.71
C ALA A 82 1.60 1.88 18.25
N VAL A 83 0.40 1.93 17.69
CA VAL A 83 -0.28 3.14 17.21
C VAL A 83 -1.74 3.15 17.58
N ASP A 84 -2.26 4.33 17.90
CA ASP A 84 -3.68 4.59 18.11
C ASP A 84 -4.25 5.30 16.87
N ILE A 85 -5.11 4.60 16.12
CA ILE A 85 -5.76 5.11 14.91
C ILE A 85 -7.16 5.64 15.27
N LYS A 86 -7.38 6.93 15.03
CA LYS A 86 -8.67 7.59 15.20
C LYS A 86 -9.23 7.94 13.83
N ILE A 87 -10.43 7.46 13.53
CA ILE A 87 -11.15 7.79 12.30
C ILE A 87 -12.45 8.48 12.71
N VAL A 88 -12.58 9.79 12.49
CA VAL A 88 -13.68 10.61 13.01
C VAL A 88 -14.34 11.45 11.93
N ASN A 89 -15.67 11.55 11.94
CA ASN A 89 -16.39 12.40 10.99
C ASN A 89 -16.36 13.88 11.43
N SER A 90 -16.95 14.78 10.65
CA SER A 90 -17.09 16.20 10.99
C SER A 90 -17.87 16.49 12.29
N SER A 91 -18.62 15.52 12.82
CA SER A 91 -19.31 15.61 14.12
C SER A 91 -18.55 14.93 15.26
N GLY A 92 -17.26 14.60 15.08
CA GLY A 92 -16.42 13.94 16.08
C GLY A 92 -16.77 12.48 16.39
N LYS A 93 -17.72 11.88 15.65
CA LYS A 93 -18.12 10.48 15.85
C LYS A 93 -17.15 9.55 15.14
N THR A 94 -16.61 8.58 15.89
CA THR A 94 -15.73 7.54 15.37
C THR A 94 -16.43 6.70 14.29
N ALA A 95 -15.69 6.33 13.24
CA ALA A 95 -16.12 5.34 12.26
C ALA A 95 -16.35 3.99 12.94
N GLY A 96 -17.33 3.23 12.43
CA GLY A 96 -17.45 1.80 12.72
C GLY A 96 -16.49 1.01 11.84
N ASN A 97 -16.90 -0.21 11.46
CA ASN A 97 -16.23 -0.96 10.42
C ASN A 97 -16.32 -0.22 9.08
N LEU A 98 -15.25 -0.34 8.30
CA LEU A 98 -15.08 0.18 6.94
C LEU A 98 -15.71 -0.77 5.92
N THR A 99 -16.05 -0.25 4.74
CA THR A 99 -16.72 -1.01 3.68
C THR A 99 -15.76 -1.83 2.81
N LYS A 100 -14.48 -1.46 2.82
CA LYS A 100 -13.36 -2.22 2.25
C LYS A 100 -12.23 -2.35 3.28
N PRO A 101 -11.36 -3.37 3.17
CA PRO A 101 -10.21 -3.48 4.03
C PRO A 101 -9.24 -2.32 3.80
N VAL A 102 -8.68 -1.80 4.89
CA VAL A 102 -7.51 -0.92 4.88
C VAL A 102 -6.26 -1.74 5.16
N ARG A 103 -5.13 -1.30 4.62
CA ARG A 103 -3.83 -1.94 4.86
C ARG A 103 -3.11 -1.23 5.98
N LEU A 104 -2.62 -2.03 6.93
CA LEU A 104 -1.74 -1.61 8.01
C LEU A 104 -0.35 -2.15 7.69
N ILE A 105 0.64 -1.28 7.71
CA ILE A 105 2.03 -1.62 7.38
C ILE A 105 2.94 -1.13 8.53
N PHE A 106 3.71 -2.04 9.11
CA PHE A 106 4.80 -1.71 10.02
C PHE A 106 6.14 -2.09 9.39
N THR A 107 7.13 -1.21 9.47
CA THR A 107 8.52 -1.51 9.18
C THR A 107 9.27 -1.92 10.45
N PHE A 108 10.26 -2.78 10.29
CA PHE A 108 11.22 -3.14 11.33
C PHE A 108 12.61 -3.32 10.71
N ASN A 109 13.64 -3.39 11.53
CA ASN A 109 15.01 -3.67 11.08
C ASN A 109 15.69 -4.73 11.96
N ASP A 110 16.94 -5.06 11.67
CA ASP A 110 17.78 -5.96 12.46
C ASP A 110 17.77 -5.69 13.96
N ILE A 111 17.72 -4.42 14.38
CA ILE A 111 17.75 -4.04 15.80
C ILE A 111 16.40 -4.36 16.45
N ASP A 112 15.31 -4.10 15.75
CA ASP A 112 13.97 -4.47 16.19
C ASP A 112 13.82 -6.01 16.28
N HIS A 113 14.33 -6.76 15.29
CA HIS A 113 14.35 -8.23 15.32
C HIS A 113 15.19 -8.77 16.48
N LYS A 114 16.43 -8.29 16.67
CA LYS A 114 17.32 -8.67 17.78
C LYS A 114 16.70 -8.38 19.15
N ARG A 115 16.00 -7.25 19.31
CA ARG A 115 15.29 -6.92 20.55
C ARG A 115 14.11 -7.86 20.79
N ALA A 116 13.29 -8.07 19.77
CA ALA A 116 12.09 -8.90 19.85
C ALA A 116 12.42 -10.38 20.16
N SER A 117 13.48 -10.91 19.53
CA SER A 117 13.95 -12.28 19.70
C SER A 117 14.80 -12.52 20.95
N ASN A 118 14.92 -11.53 21.86
CA ASN A 118 15.82 -11.58 23.02
C ASN A 118 17.27 -11.96 22.63
N MET A 119 17.78 -11.33 21.57
CA MET A 119 19.07 -11.56 20.91
C MET A 119 19.23 -12.91 20.19
N ASN A 120 18.21 -13.78 20.18
CA ASN A 120 18.24 -15.05 19.45
C ASN A 120 17.83 -14.87 17.97
N THR A 121 18.75 -14.37 17.15
CA THR A 121 18.51 -14.13 15.71
C THR A 121 18.29 -15.39 14.86
N ASN A 122 18.43 -16.59 15.43
CA ASN A 122 18.09 -17.84 14.74
C ASN A 122 16.57 -18.05 14.62
N LEU A 123 15.77 -17.29 15.40
CA LEU A 123 14.32 -17.27 15.26
C LEU A 123 13.90 -16.53 13.98
N SER A 124 13.09 -17.20 13.17
CA SER A 124 12.52 -16.63 11.94
C SER A 124 11.85 -15.28 12.19
N VAL A 125 11.93 -14.37 11.22
CA VAL A 125 11.12 -13.14 11.23
C VAL A 125 9.61 -13.43 11.13
N GLY A 126 9.20 -14.64 10.74
CA GLY A 126 7.81 -15.16 10.76
C GLY A 126 7.09 -15.11 12.12
N TYR A 127 7.83 -14.79 13.20
CA TYR A 127 7.31 -14.53 14.54
C TYR A 127 6.83 -13.08 14.73
N PHE A 128 6.98 -12.18 13.75
CA PHE A 128 6.25 -10.90 13.73
C PHE A 128 4.83 -11.06 13.17
N ARG A 129 3.89 -10.21 13.58
CA ARG A 129 2.58 -9.97 12.93
C ARG A 129 1.96 -8.66 13.42
N ILE A 130 0.90 -8.20 12.78
CA ILE A 130 0.08 -7.10 13.30
C ILE A 130 -1.05 -7.66 14.16
N GLY A 131 -1.36 -7.00 15.27
CA GLY A 131 -2.56 -7.26 16.07
C GLY A 131 -3.32 -5.99 16.40
N TYR A 132 -4.58 -6.14 16.79
CA TYR A 132 -5.40 -5.06 17.36
C TYR A 132 -5.74 -5.34 18.82
N TRP A 133 -5.91 -4.30 19.62
CA TRP A 133 -6.30 -4.43 21.01
C TRP A 133 -7.83 -4.59 21.14
N ASP A 134 -8.29 -5.64 21.82
CA ASP A 134 -9.69 -5.86 22.13
C ASP A 134 -9.96 -5.52 23.60
N GLU A 135 -10.48 -4.32 23.85
CA GLU A 135 -10.81 -3.81 25.20
C GLU A 135 -11.78 -4.74 25.96
N SER A 136 -12.66 -5.48 25.26
CA SER A 136 -13.63 -6.37 25.90
C SER A 136 -12.98 -7.66 26.45
N LYS A 137 -11.84 -8.04 25.88
CA LYS A 137 -11.05 -9.21 26.27
C LYS A 137 -9.79 -8.85 27.04
N ASN A 138 -9.44 -7.56 27.10
CA ASN A 138 -8.18 -7.06 27.65
C ASN A 138 -6.96 -7.80 27.03
N SER A 139 -7.00 -8.02 25.71
CA SER A 139 -6.00 -8.84 25.00
C SER A 139 -5.76 -8.38 23.56
N TRP A 140 -4.60 -8.73 23.02
CA TRP A 140 -4.31 -8.58 21.60
C TRP A 140 -4.96 -9.69 20.77
N ILE A 141 -5.63 -9.30 19.69
CA ILE A 141 -6.15 -10.22 18.67
C ILE A 141 -5.30 -10.05 17.41
N GLU A 142 -4.76 -11.15 16.92
CA GLU A 142 -3.88 -11.21 15.76
C GLU A 142 -4.66 -10.93 14.45
N LEU A 143 -4.02 -10.25 13.50
CA LEU A 143 -4.48 -10.11 12.13
C LEU A 143 -3.65 -11.03 11.21
N PRO A 144 -4.25 -11.68 10.20
CA PRO A 144 -3.51 -12.37 9.16
C PRO A 144 -2.48 -11.43 8.53
N SER A 145 -1.20 -11.77 8.66
CA SER A 145 -0.09 -10.89 8.32
C SER A 145 0.88 -11.53 7.33
N GLN A 146 1.44 -10.71 6.44
CA GLN A 146 2.51 -11.10 5.51
C GLN A 146 3.80 -10.37 5.88
N ILE A 147 4.94 -11.03 5.68
CA ILE A 147 6.26 -10.45 5.96
C ILE A 147 7.13 -10.44 4.72
N PHE A 148 7.80 -9.31 4.53
CA PHE A 148 8.84 -9.08 3.53
C PHE A 148 10.12 -8.75 4.29
N TRP A 149 11.22 -9.42 3.94
CA TRP A 149 12.49 -9.30 4.64
C TRP A 149 13.64 -9.45 3.65
N ASN A 150 14.54 -8.46 3.60
CA ASN A 150 15.68 -8.44 2.68
C ASN A 150 17.03 -8.80 3.34
N GLY A 151 17.02 -9.13 4.64
CA GLY A 151 18.24 -9.39 5.42
C GLY A 151 18.67 -8.27 6.36
N SER A 152 18.12 -7.06 6.24
CA SER A 152 18.38 -5.92 7.16
C SER A 152 17.11 -5.17 7.59
N ASP A 153 16.14 -5.06 6.68
CA ASP A 153 14.93 -4.28 6.80
C ASP A 153 13.71 -5.10 6.40
N GLY A 154 12.67 -4.96 7.21
CA GLY A 154 11.45 -5.73 7.14
C GLY A 154 10.21 -4.88 7.03
N VAL A 155 9.18 -5.46 6.42
CA VAL A 155 7.82 -4.94 6.39
C VAL A 155 6.88 -6.06 6.81
N VAL A 156 5.94 -5.72 7.69
CA VAL A 156 4.79 -6.55 8.04
C VAL A 156 3.54 -5.84 7.57
N GLU A 157 2.72 -6.53 6.80
CA GLU A 157 1.47 -6.01 6.23
C GLU A 157 0.29 -6.84 6.74
N ALA A 158 -0.83 -6.18 7.06
CA ALA A 158 -2.11 -6.84 7.36
C ALA A 158 -3.28 -6.02 6.82
N GLU A 159 -4.38 -6.69 6.51
CA GLU A 159 -5.63 -6.09 6.05
C GLU A 159 -6.72 -6.20 7.10
N THR A 160 -7.56 -5.16 7.24
CA THR A 160 -8.67 -5.17 8.19
C THR A 160 -9.80 -4.22 7.79
N ASN A 161 -11.04 -4.61 8.05
CA ASN A 161 -12.21 -3.71 7.98
C ASN A 161 -12.38 -2.88 9.27
N ARG A 162 -11.60 -3.14 10.32
CA ARG A 162 -11.55 -2.27 11.50
C ARG A 162 -10.77 -1.01 11.13
N GLY A 163 -11.43 0.14 11.13
CA GLY A 163 -10.78 1.41 10.83
C GLY A 163 -10.05 1.96 12.06
N ALA A 164 -10.81 2.54 12.99
CA ALA A 164 -10.28 3.05 14.24
C ALA A 164 -9.95 1.92 15.23
N GLY A 165 -8.95 2.16 16.09
CA GLY A 165 -8.51 1.22 17.12
C GLY A 165 -7.02 1.35 17.42
N ARG A 166 -6.56 0.62 18.44
CA ARG A 166 -5.15 0.45 18.75
C ARG A 166 -4.60 -0.76 18.00
N TYR A 167 -3.48 -0.57 17.31
CA TYR A 167 -2.78 -1.61 16.57
C TYR A 167 -1.31 -1.68 16.98
N ALA A 168 -0.70 -2.85 16.85
CA ALA A 168 0.70 -3.05 17.19
C ALA A 168 1.39 -4.04 16.25
N LEU A 169 2.70 -3.84 16.10
CA LEU A 169 3.63 -4.87 15.66
C LEU A 169 3.95 -5.76 16.88
N LEU A 170 3.56 -7.03 16.78
CA LEU A 170 3.69 -8.04 17.82
C LEU A 170 4.78 -9.05 17.43
N TRP A 171 5.60 -9.43 18.40
CA TRP A 171 6.45 -10.62 18.36
C TRP A 171 5.80 -11.77 19.12
N SER A 172 5.86 -13.01 18.62
CA SER A 172 5.30 -14.19 19.30
C SER A 172 6.32 -14.89 20.18
N TYR A 173 5.87 -15.37 21.32
CA TYR A 173 6.56 -16.38 22.11
C TYR A 173 5.95 -17.79 21.95
N LYS A 174 4.89 -17.93 21.15
CA LYS A 174 4.31 -19.24 20.80
C LYS A 174 5.33 -20.05 20.00
N GLY A 175 5.88 -21.07 20.65
CA GLY A 175 6.93 -21.93 20.08
C GLY A 175 6.51 -22.61 18.78
N ASP A 176 7.50 -22.86 17.94
CA ASP A 176 7.47 -23.68 16.71
C ASP A 176 6.46 -23.30 15.62
N THR A 177 5.63 -22.27 15.82
CA THR A 177 4.60 -21.85 14.86
C THR A 177 4.97 -20.52 14.21
N GLN A 178 5.36 -20.56 12.93
CA GLN A 178 5.40 -19.36 12.10
C GLN A 178 3.96 -18.92 11.80
N LEU A 179 3.55 -17.77 12.34
CA LEU A 179 2.18 -17.25 12.22
C LEU A 179 1.99 -16.33 11.01
N SER A 180 3.08 -15.80 10.45
CA SER A 180 3.08 -14.97 9.25
C SER A 180 3.93 -15.60 8.16
N SER A 181 3.40 -15.70 6.95
CA SER A 181 4.14 -16.21 5.78
C SER A 181 5.19 -15.19 5.33
N LEU A 182 6.42 -15.65 5.10
CA LEU A 182 7.43 -14.89 4.38
C LEU A 182 7.14 -14.91 2.89
N LYS A 183 7.21 -13.74 2.25
CA LYS A 183 7.05 -13.57 0.81
C LYS A 183 8.40 -13.31 0.13
N GLY A 184 8.65 -14.05 -0.95
CA GLY A 184 9.90 -14.00 -1.71
C GLY A 184 9.91 -12.93 -2.81
N GLU A 185 10.82 -13.08 -3.77
CA GLU A 185 11.12 -12.07 -4.81
C GLU A 185 10.06 -11.93 -5.93
N GLU A 186 8.86 -12.46 -5.72
CA GLU A 186 7.75 -12.35 -6.69
C GLU A 186 7.32 -10.89 -6.85
N ILE A 187 7.24 -10.42 -8.10
CA ILE A 187 6.76 -9.07 -8.41
C ILE A 187 5.27 -8.98 -8.09
N ARG A 188 4.93 -8.23 -7.04
CA ARG A 188 3.54 -7.92 -6.66
C ARG A 188 3.03 -6.74 -7.48
N ILE A 189 1.74 -6.75 -7.79
CA ILE A 189 1.04 -5.62 -8.41
C ILE A 189 -0.07 -5.17 -7.48
N MET A 190 -0.14 -3.88 -7.21
CA MET A 190 -1.24 -3.25 -6.48
C MET A 190 -1.84 -2.14 -7.31
N ILE A 191 -3.17 -2.08 -7.38
CA ILE A 191 -3.92 -0.98 -7.99
C ILE A 191 -4.82 -0.43 -6.89
N ASP A 192 -4.66 0.85 -6.58
CA ASP A 192 -5.39 1.56 -5.53
C ASP A 192 -5.41 0.79 -4.19
N PHE A 193 -4.22 0.33 -3.78
CA PHE A 193 -3.95 -0.50 -2.59
C PHE A 193 -4.65 -1.87 -2.57
N THR A 194 -5.23 -2.31 -3.68
CA THR A 194 -5.79 -3.66 -3.84
C THR A 194 -4.77 -4.54 -4.56
N THR A 195 -4.43 -5.71 -4.01
CA THR A 195 -3.51 -6.65 -4.66
C THR A 195 -4.16 -7.27 -5.90
N ILE A 196 -3.45 -7.22 -7.03
CA ILE A 196 -3.86 -7.84 -8.30
C ILE A 196 -3.01 -9.09 -8.53
N GLN A 197 -3.68 -10.23 -8.71
CA GLN A 197 -3.03 -11.49 -9.09
C GLN A 197 -3.28 -11.74 -10.58
N PRO A 198 -2.29 -11.51 -11.46
CA PRO A 198 -2.43 -11.83 -12.88
C PRO A 198 -2.42 -13.36 -13.09
N GLU A 199 -3.10 -13.84 -14.14
CA GLU A 199 -3.11 -15.26 -14.52
C GLU A 199 -1.72 -15.84 -14.83
N VAL A 200 -0.81 -14.98 -15.28
CA VAL A 200 0.58 -15.32 -15.61
C VAL A 200 1.49 -14.33 -14.87
N PRO A 201 2.56 -14.79 -14.20
CA PRO A 201 3.45 -13.92 -13.45
C PRO A 201 4.04 -12.77 -14.30
N PRO A 202 4.23 -11.58 -13.71
CA PRO A 202 5.07 -10.54 -14.29
C PRO A 202 6.53 -11.00 -14.42
N PHE A 203 7.27 -10.41 -15.34
CA PHE A 203 8.71 -10.64 -15.47
C PHE A 203 9.46 -9.33 -15.77
N THR A 204 10.76 -9.30 -15.53
CA THR A 204 11.62 -8.15 -15.87
C THR A 204 12.29 -8.35 -17.22
N LYS A 205 12.23 -7.32 -18.08
CA LYS A 205 12.95 -7.27 -19.36
C LYS A 205 13.46 -5.85 -19.59
N ASN A 206 14.75 -5.71 -19.90
CA ASN A 206 15.42 -4.42 -20.09
C ASN A 206 15.07 -3.39 -18.98
N ASP A 207 15.17 -3.81 -17.71
CA ASP A 207 14.83 -3.01 -16.53
C ASP A 207 13.40 -2.46 -16.52
N ARG A 208 12.46 -3.16 -17.16
CA ARG A 208 11.01 -2.89 -17.12
C ARG A 208 10.24 -4.12 -16.66
N THR A 209 9.28 -3.91 -15.76
CA THR A 209 8.29 -4.92 -15.39
C THR A 209 7.29 -5.10 -16.53
N MET A 210 7.36 -6.24 -17.20
CA MET A 210 6.42 -6.69 -18.22
C MET A 210 5.24 -7.38 -17.53
N VAL A 211 4.02 -6.99 -17.89
CA VAL A 211 2.78 -7.51 -17.30
C VAL A 211 1.76 -7.89 -18.37
N PRO A 212 0.87 -8.87 -18.09
CA PRO A 212 -0.25 -9.16 -18.99
C PRO A 212 -1.15 -7.92 -19.10
N LEU A 213 -1.28 -7.35 -20.29
CA LEU A 213 -1.95 -6.06 -20.48
C LEU A 213 -3.39 -6.05 -19.98
N ARG A 214 -4.15 -7.11 -20.30
CA ARG A 214 -5.61 -7.16 -20.11
C ARG A 214 -6.02 -6.92 -18.66
N VAL A 215 -5.45 -7.68 -17.72
CA VAL A 215 -5.82 -7.60 -16.29
C VAL A 215 -5.50 -6.23 -15.69
N ILE A 216 -4.43 -5.57 -16.14
CA ILE A 216 -4.05 -4.23 -15.66
C ILE A 216 -5.01 -3.17 -16.23
N ALA A 217 -5.25 -3.18 -17.54
CA ALA A 217 -6.17 -2.26 -18.18
C ALA A 217 -7.60 -2.38 -17.61
N GLU A 218 -8.13 -3.61 -17.50
CA GLU A 218 -9.48 -3.85 -16.99
C GLU A 218 -9.61 -3.48 -15.51
N SER A 219 -8.59 -3.74 -14.68
CA SER A 219 -8.57 -3.30 -13.27
C SER A 219 -8.52 -1.77 -13.11
N MET A 220 -7.99 -1.05 -14.11
CA MET A 220 -8.01 0.41 -14.21
C MET A 220 -9.27 0.95 -14.93
N GLY A 221 -10.25 0.10 -15.23
CA GLY A 221 -11.50 0.51 -15.89
C GLY A 221 -11.39 0.78 -17.40
N ALA A 222 -10.30 0.36 -18.04
CA ALA A 222 -10.09 0.45 -19.48
C ALA A 222 -10.40 -0.88 -20.19
N HIS A 223 -10.77 -0.80 -21.48
CA HIS A 223 -11.00 -1.96 -22.33
C HIS A 223 -9.84 -2.16 -23.33
N VAL A 224 -9.56 -3.41 -23.70
CA VAL A 224 -8.47 -3.75 -24.63
C VAL A 224 -9.02 -4.42 -25.89
N ASN A 225 -8.86 -3.73 -27.02
CA ASN A 225 -9.18 -4.21 -28.36
C ASN A 225 -7.91 -4.65 -29.10
N TRP A 226 -8.04 -5.62 -30.02
CA TRP A 226 -6.95 -6.15 -30.83
C TRP A 226 -7.31 -6.12 -32.31
N SER A 227 -6.41 -5.56 -33.14
CA SER A 227 -6.47 -5.54 -34.59
C SER A 227 -5.34 -6.42 -35.15
N SER A 228 -5.70 -7.65 -35.55
CA SER A 228 -4.74 -8.64 -36.08
C SER A 228 -4.13 -8.22 -37.42
N SER A 229 -4.85 -7.47 -38.26
CA SER A 229 -4.36 -6.98 -39.55
C SER A 229 -3.23 -5.96 -39.44
N GLU A 230 -3.13 -5.27 -38.30
CA GLU A 230 -2.11 -4.25 -38.04
C GLU A 230 -1.12 -4.65 -36.95
N ASN A 231 -1.36 -5.79 -36.27
CA ASN A 231 -0.76 -6.13 -34.98
C ASN A 231 -0.90 -5.01 -33.94
N ARG A 232 -2.05 -4.31 -33.95
CA ARG A 232 -2.33 -3.14 -33.12
C ARG A 232 -3.22 -3.51 -31.93
N ILE A 233 -2.90 -2.94 -30.78
CA ILE A 233 -3.64 -3.01 -29.54
C ILE A 233 -4.21 -1.61 -29.30
N ASP A 234 -5.51 -1.50 -29.02
CA ASP A 234 -6.11 -0.23 -28.60
C ASP A 234 -6.65 -0.37 -27.17
N ILE A 235 -6.05 0.38 -26.24
CA ILE A 235 -6.48 0.48 -24.85
C ILE A 235 -7.40 1.70 -24.76
N VAL A 236 -8.66 1.48 -24.42
CA VAL A 236 -9.73 2.48 -24.48
C VAL A 236 -10.27 2.79 -23.09
N SER A 237 -10.13 4.04 -22.65
CA SER A 237 -10.75 4.56 -21.42
C SER A 237 -11.49 5.88 -21.72
N HIS A 238 -11.09 7.00 -21.11
CA HIS A 238 -11.46 8.34 -21.53
C HIS A 238 -10.69 8.79 -22.78
N GLU A 239 -9.49 8.25 -22.97
CA GLU A 239 -8.58 8.47 -24.10
C GLU A 239 -8.24 7.10 -24.72
N THR A 240 -7.75 7.07 -25.96
CA THR A 240 -7.30 5.83 -26.62
C THR A 240 -5.79 5.79 -26.71
N VAL A 241 -5.18 4.76 -26.13
CA VAL A 241 -3.74 4.47 -26.26
C VAL A 241 -3.56 3.30 -27.23
N SER A 242 -3.00 3.57 -28.40
CA SER A 242 -2.70 2.56 -29.42
C SER A 242 -1.24 2.15 -29.36
N LEU A 243 -1.01 0.83 -29.42
CA LEU A 243 0.30 0.18 -29.35
C LEU A 243 0.42 -0.86 -30.48
N TRP A 244 1.64 -1.18 -30.91
CA TRP A 244 1.89 -2.18 -31.96
C TRP A 244 2.90 -3.23 -31.47
N ILE A 245 2.64 -4.51 -31.75
CA ILE A 245 3.56 -5.59 -31.37
C ILE A 245 4.92 -5.40 -32.05
N GLY A 246 6.01 -5.54 -31.27
CA GLY A 246 7.38 -5.42 -31.76
C GLY A 246 7.83 -3.99 -32.11
N LYS A 247 7.01 -2.96 -31.79
CA LYS A 247 7.31 -1.56 -32.04
C LYS A 247 7.43 -0.74 -30.76
N THR A 248 8.27 0.28 -30.77
CA THR A 248 8.40 1.26 -29.68
C THR A 248 7.60 2.54 -29.93
N GLU A 249 7.04 2.69 -31.13
CA GLU A 249 6.05 3.73 -31.43
C GLU A 249 4.69 3.37 -30.84
N ALA A 250 4.08 4.34 -30.17
CA ALA A 250 2.74 4.31 -29.63
C ALA A 250 1.99 5.59 -30.03
N THR A 251 0.68 5.64 -29.80
CA THR A 251 -0.04 6.92 -29.82
C THR A 251 -1.02 7.02 -28.67
N LYS A 252 -1.30 8.25 -28.23
CA LYS A 252 -2.37 8.59 -27.30
C LYS A 252 -3.26 9.64 -27.96
N ASP A 253 -4.52 9.31 -28.22
CA ASP A 253 -5.44 10.11 -29.05
C ASP A 253 -4.80 10.61 -30.36
N LYS A 254 -4.09 9.70 -31.04
CA LYS A 254 -3.32 9.92 -32.28
C LYS A 254 -2.08 10.83 -32.14
N GLN A 255 -1.80 11.38 -30.96
CA GLN A 255 -0.52 12.05 -30.70
C GLN A 255 0.57 11.00 -30.50
N PRO A 256 1.78 11.18 -31.09
CA PRO A 256 2.85 10.21 -30.97
C PRO A 256 3.37 10.11 -29.54
N LEU A 257 3.65 8.88 -29.11
CA LEU A 257 4.22 8.53 -27.82
C LEU A 257 5.25 7.40 -28.04
N PHE A 258 6.20 7.23 -27.13
CA PHE A 258 7.22 6.18 -27.22
C PHE A 258 7.23 5.29 -25.98
N ILE A 259 7.45 4.00 -26.18
CA ILE A 259 7.55 2.99 -25.12
C ILE A 259 8.95 2.38 -25.07
N ASP A 260 9.53 2.28 -23.87
CA ASP A 260 10.92 1.84 -23.65
C ASP A 260 11.21 0.41 -24.13
N VAL A 261 10.19 -0.46 -24.05
CA VAL A 261 10.26 -1.87 -24.48
C VAL A 261 9.00 -2.16 -25.27
N ALA A 262 9.17 -2.66 -26.48
CA ALA A 262 8.07 -2.98 -27.38
C ALA A 262 7.10 -4.01 -26.75
N PRO A 263 5.78 -3.85 -26.95
CA PRO A 263 4.80 -4.89 -26.63
C PRO A 263 5.13 -6.20 -27.34
N GLU A 264 4.94 -7.32 -26.64
CA GLU A 264 5.20 -8.66 -27.18
C GLU A 264 4.09 -9.64 -26.83
N ILE A 265 4.07 -10.80 -27.50
CA ILE A 265 3.14 -11.89 -27.19
C ILE A 265 3.95 -13.04 -26.61
N VAL A 266 3.64 -13.42 -25.37
CA VAL A 266 4.20 -14.59 -24.69
C VAL A 266 3.05 -15.52 -24.32
N ASP A 267 3.12 -16.79 -24.72
CA ASP A 267 2.10 -17.82 -24.44
C ASP A 267 0.65 -17.37 -24.72
N GLY A 268 0.46 -16.71 -25.87
CA GLY A 268 -0.84 -16.21 -26.33
C GLY A 268 -1.36 -14.95 -25.62
N ARG A 269 -0.58 -14.34 -24.71
CA ARG A 269 -0.95 -13.11 -23.99
C ARG A 269 -0.05 -11.94 -24.38
N THR A 270 -0.64 -10.76 -24.52
CA THR A 270 0.09 -9.51 -24.75
C THR A 270 0.76 -9.03 -23.45
N PHE A 271 2.08 -8.90 -23.47
CA PHE A 271 2.87 -8.30 -22.40
C PHE A 271 3.35 -6.89 -22.79
N VAL A 272 3.34 -6.01 -21.80
CA VAL A 272 3.65 -4.58 -21.92
C VAL A 272 4.38 -4.09 -20.67
N PRO A 273 5.25 -3.07 -20.77
CA PRO A 273 5.75 -2.33 -19.62
C PRO A 273 4.60 -1.75 -18.79
N LEU A 274 4.45 -2.19 -17.53
CA LEU A 274 3.37 -1.75 -16.64
C LEU A 274 3.33 -0.22 -16.53
N ARG A 275 4.49 0.41 -16.26
CA ARG A 275 4.58 1.84 -16.01
C ARG A 275 4.00 2.66 -17.15
N PHE A 276 4.39 2.32 -18.38
CA PHE A 276 3.89 3.00 -19.58
C PHE A 276 2.37 2.96 -19.66
N VAL A 277 1.75 1.79 -19.48
CA VAL A 277 0.29 1.66 -19.62
C VAL A 277 -0.44 2.41 -18.53
N ALA A 278 0.02 2.31 -17.29
CA ALA A 278 -0.59 3.02 -16.16
C ALA A 278 -0.46 4.54 -16.30
N GLU A 279 0.73 5.06 -16.65
CA GLU A 279 0.95 6.50 -16.87
C GLU A 279 0.22 7.03 -18.12
N ALA A 280 0.13 6.25 -19.19
CA ALA A 280 -0.66 6.61 -20.37
C ALA A 280 -2.17 6.68 -20.07
N LEU A 281 -2.66 5.89 -19.11
CA LEU A 281 -4.01 5.98 -18.54
C LEU A 281 -4.16 7.04 -17.44
N GLY A 282 -3.11 7.81 -17.12
CA GLY A 282 -3.14 8.93 -16.18
C GLY A 282 -2.83 8.58 -14.72
N ALA A 283 -2.56 7.30 -14.42
CA ALA A 283 -2.22 6.86 -13.07
C ALA A 283 -0.74 7.09 -12.71
N LYS A 284 -0.45 7.14 -11.42
CA LYS A 284 0.93 7.22 -10.89
C LYS A 284 1.45 5.83 -10.56
N VAL A 285 2.73 5.58 -10.84
CA VAL A 285 3.38 4.30 -10.56
C VAL A 285 4.57 4.47 -9.63
N THR A 286 4.59 3.71 -8.54
CA THR A 286 5.73 3.61 -7.62
C THR A 286 6.21 2.17 -7.50
N TRP A 287 7.43 2.00 -7.01
CA TRP A 287 8.07 0.70 -6.79
C TRP A 287 8.56 0.63 -5.34
N ASP A 288 8.12 -0.40 -4.60
CA ASP A 288 8.63 -0.72 -3.27
C ASP A 288 9.60 -1.91 -3.38
N GLU A 289 10.89 -1.60 -3.34
CA GLU A 289 11.99 -2.57 -3.52
C GLU A 289 12.00 -3.66 -2.42
N ARG A 290 11.62 -3.31 -1.19
CA ARG A 290 11.62 -4.22 -0.04
C ARG A 290 10.54 -5.31 -0.19
N THR A 291 9.40 -4.94 -0.75
CA THR A 291 8.25 -5.84 -0.90
C THR A 291 7.98 -6.28 -2.35
N LYS A 292 8.89 -5.90 -3.27
CA LYS A 292 8.84 -6.14 -4.73
C LYS A 292 7.49 -5.74 -5.36
N THR A 293 6.90 -4.65 -4.88
CA THR A 293 5.57 -4.20 -5.31
C THR A 293 5.64 -3.06 -6.32
N VAL A 294 4.99 -3.24 -7.47
CA VAL A 294 4.57 -2.13 -8.32
C VAL A 294 3.20 -1.64 -7.83
N SER A 295 3.14 -0.38 -7.36
CA SER A 295 1.90 0.24 -6.91
C SER A 295 1.42 1.26 -7.94
N ILE A 296 0.20 1.09 -8.42
CA ILE A 296 -0.52 2.00 -9.32
C ILE A 296 -1.58 2.74 -8.49
N LEU A 297 -1.64 4.07 -8.63
CA LEU A 297 -2.67 4.92 -8.02
C LEU A 297 -3.38 5.72 -9.11
N SER A 298 -4.69 5.50 -9.28
CA SER A 298 -5.53 6.11 -10.32
C SER A 298 -6.43 7.25 -9.82
#